data_AF-A0A846MDD8-F1
#
_entry.id   AF-A0A846MDD8-F1
#
_cell.length_a   1.000
_cell.length_b   1.000
_cell.length_c   1.000
_cell.angle_alpha   90.00
_cell.angle_beta   90.00
_cell.angle_gamma   90.00
#
_symmetry.space_group_name_H-M   'P 1'
#
loop_
_entity.id
_entity.type
_entity.pdbx_description
1 polymer ?
#
loop_
_entity_poly.entity_id
_entity_poly.type
_entity_poly.pdbx_seq_one_letter_code
_entity_poly.pdbx_strand_id
1 'polypeptide(L)' 'MTSGPDDRKERLAQALRDNLRRRKAQARAVTTEPPPAKPDPDR' A
#
# COMPACT_ATOMS: atom_id res chain seq x y z
N MET A 1 26.40 -17.77 7.12
CA MET A 1 25.51 -16.95 6.28
C MET A 1 25.64 -15.50 6.72
N THR A 2 26.63 -14.78 6.19
CA THR A 2 26.85 -13.36 6.53
C THR A 2 25.76 -12.55 5.83
N SER A 3 24.92 -11.84 6.60
CA SER A 3 23.92 -10.93 6.03
C SER A 3 24.66 -9.74 5.43
N GLY A 4 24.98 -9.84 4.15
CA GLY A 4 25.72 -8.83 3.41
C GLY A 4 24.86 -7.58 3.13
N PRO A 5 25.48 -6.47 2.72
CA PRO A 5 24.76 -5.29 2.26
C PRO A 5 23.77 -5.61 1.11
N ASP A 6 24.04 -6.64 0.32
CA ASP A 6 23.16 -7.09 -0.76
C ASP A 6 21.90 -7.78 -0.26
N ASP A 7 21.98 -8.62 0.79
CA ASP A 7 20.80 -9.23 1.42
C ASP A 7 19.84 -8.18 2.01
N ARG A 8 20.38 -7.04 2.48
CA ARG A 8 19.55 -5.92 2.97
C ARG A 8 18.85 -5.21 1.82
N LYS A 9 19.55 -4.99 0.70
CA LYS A 9 18.95 -4.38 -0.50
C LYS A 9 17.86 -5.27 -1.09
N GLU A 10 18.09 -6.59 -1.15
CA GLU A 10 17.10 -7.55 -1.64
C GLU A 10 15.86 -7.58 -0.77
N ARG A 11 16.03 -7.64 0.56
CA ARG A 11 14.92 -7.55 1.51
C ARG A 11 14.13 -6.25 1.37
N LEU A 12 14.83 -5.11 1.21
CA LEU A 12 14.19 -3.82 1.01
C LEU A 12 13.42 -3.77 -0.32
N ALA A 13 14.02 -4.23 -1.42
CA ALA A 13 13.38 -4.27 -2.72
C ALA A 13 12.11 -5.15 -2.69
N GLN A 14 12.17 -6.29 -2.00
CA GLN A 14 11.01 -7.16 -1.81
C GLN A 14 9.90 -6.46 -1.01
N ALA A 15 10.25 -5.84 0.12
CA ALA A 15 9.29 -5.10 0.95
C ALA A 15 8.62 -3.93 0.20
N LEU A 16 9.35 -3.26 -0.69
CA LEU A 16 8.83 -2.19 -1.55
C LEU A 16 7.86 -2.73 -2.59
N ARG A 17 8.17 -3.86 -3.23
CA ARG A 17 7.25 -4.53 -4.17
C ARG A 17 5.93 -4.91 -3.50
N ASP A 18 6.01 -5.49 -2.30
CA ASP A 18 4.83 -5.90 -1.55
C ASP A 18 3.98 -4.70 -1.11
N ASN A 19 4.62 -3.62 -0.65
CA ASN A 19 3.93 -2.36 -0.33
C ASN A 19 3.24 -1.75 -1.55
N LEU A 20 3.91 -1.71 -2.71
CA LEU A 20 3.32 -1.20 -3.95
C LEU A 20 2.12 -2.06 -4.38
N ARG A 21 2.21 -3.38 -4.25
CA ARG A 21 1.09 -4.29 -4.55
C ARG A 21 -0.10 -4.02 -3.64
N ARG A 22 0.12 -3.87 -2.33
CA ARG A 22 -0.93 -3.52 -1.36
C ARG A 22 -1.56 -2.16 -1.66
N ARG A 23 -0.75 -1.13 -1.95
CA ARG A 23 -1.25 0.20 -2.32
C ARG A 23 -2.06 0.19 -3.62
N LYS A 24 -1.64 -0.57 -4.63
CA LYS A 24 -2.42 -0.73 -5.86
C LYS A 24 -3.75 -1.44 -5.62
N ALA A 25 -3.77 -2.46 -4.77
CA ALA A 25 -5.01 -3.14 -4.39
C ALA A 25 -5.95 -2.21 -3.63
N GLN A 26 -5.43 -1.45 -2.66
CA GLN A 26 -6.19 -0.42 -1.93
C GLN A 26 -6.70 0.66 -2.87
N ALA A 27 -5.86 1.20 -3.75
CA ALA A 27 -6.28 2.22 -4.71
C ALA A 27 -7.43 1.74 -5.59
N ARG A 28 -7.35 0.50 -6.11
CA ARG A 28 -8.44 -0.12 -6.88
C ARG A 28 -9.71 -0.25 -6.05
N ALA A 29 -9.62 -0.72 -4.80
CA ALA A 29 -10.76 -0.82 -3.89
C ALA A 29 -11.41 0.56 -3.63
N VAL A 30 -10.59 1.59 -3.38
CA VAL A 30 -11.05 2.98 -3.17
C VAL A 30 -11.67 3.59 -4.43
N THR A 31 -11.23 3.19 -5.63
CA THR A 31 -11.86 3.67 -6.88
C THR A 31 -13.23 3.01 -7.13
N THR A 32 -13.45 1.82 -6.57
CA THR A 32 -14.73 1.11 -6.62
C THR A 32 -15.65 1.41 -5.43
N GLU A 33 -15.14 2.01 -4.36
CA GLU A 33 -15.95 2.45 -3.23
C GLU A 33 -16.44 3.87 -3.51
N PRO A 34 -17.77 4.14 -3.53
CA PRO A 34 -18.25 5.51 -3.57
C PRO A 34 -17.65 6.27 -2.37
N PRO A 35 -17.24 7.54 -2.54
CA PRO A 35 -16.67 8.30 -1.43
C PRO A 35 -17.64 8.28 -0.25
N PRO A 36 -17.14 8.19 1.00
CA PRO A 36 -18.01 8.23 2.16
C PRO A 36 -18.86 9.49 2.05
N ALA A 37 -20.18 9.32 2.04
CA ALA A 37 -21.11 10.44 2.04
C ALA A 37 -20.70 11.36 3.20
N LYS A 38 -20.30 12.59 2.86
CA LYS A 38 -19.98 13.59 3.88
C LYS A 38 -21.22 13.70 4.78
N PRO A 39 -21.07 13.71 6.11
CA PRO A 39 -22.21 13.94 6.99
C PRO A 39 -22.82 15.29 6.59
N ASP A 40 -24.09 15.25 6.21
CA ASP A 40 -24.87 16.43 5.86
C ASP A 40 -24.90 17.34 7.09
N PRO A 41 -24.34 18.56 7.04
CA PRO A 41 -24.25 19.42 8.21
C PRO A 41 -25.60 20.06 8.62
N ASP A 42 -26.73 19.68 8.01
CA ASP A 42 -28.01 20.38 8.16
C ASP A 42 -29.21 19.48 8.58
N ARG A 43 -29.01 18.47 9.44
CA ARG A 43 -30.13 17.76 10.10
C ARG A 43 -29.96 17.54 11.60
#